data_AF-A0A2V7I3K1-F1
#
_entry.id   AF-A0A2V7I3K1-F1
#
_cell.length_a   1.000
_cell.length_b   1.000
_cell.length_c   1.000
_cell.angle_alpha   90.00
_cell.angle_beta   90.00
_cell.angle_gamma   90.00
#
_symmetry.space_group_name_H-M   'P 1'
#
loop_
_entity.id
_entity.type
_entity.pdbx_description
1 polymer ?
#
loop_
_entity_poly.entity_id
_entity_poly.type
_entity_poly.pdbx_seq_one_letter_code
_entity_poly.pdbx_strand_id
1 'polypeptide(L)'
;MIREEGSMRWAGNLTIEVPASVQDIIRARIDRLEEPVKRTVQNAAVIGREFGFQLLSRISEMTGEVQRDLDTLKHLELIHEKTFFPELAYIFKHALTQDVAYQTLLSHRRRELHTNIGRAIEELYADR
;
A
#
# COMPACT_ATOMS: atom_id res chain seq x y z
N MET A 1 -18.06 -29.76 34.49
CA MET A 1 -17.56 -30.78 33.55
C MET A 1 -18.75 -31.61 33.08
N ILE A 2 -19.45 -31.18 32.02
CA ILE A 2 -20.16 -32.03 31.04
C ILE A 2 -20.13 -31.20 29.74
N ARG A 3 -19.65 -31.81 28.67
CA ARG A 3 -19.48 -31.23 27.33
C ARG A 3 -20.47 -31.97 26.43
N GLU A 4 -21.40 -31.24 25.83
CA GLU A 4 -22.11 -31.68 24.62
C GLU A 4 -22.30 -30.50 23.68
N GLU A 5 -22.34 -30.85 22.41
CA GLU A 5 -22.19 -30.01 21.24
C GLU A 5 -23.42 -29.12 20.99
N GLY A 6 -23.21 -28.07 20.20
CA GLY A 6 -24.31 -27.49 19.43
C GLY A 6 -24.77 -26.12 19.88
N SER A 7 -24.27 -25.12 19.15
CA SER A 7 -24.91 -23.83 18.88
C SER A 7 -24.98 -22.79 20.00
N MET A 8 -24.08 -21.80 19.93
CA MET A 8 -24.41 -20.45 20.39
C MET A 8 -25.11 -19.71 19.26
N ARG A 9 -26.42 -19.48 19.40
CA ARG A 9 -27.16 -18.51 18.57
C ARG A 9 -27.06 -17.15 19.24
N TRP A 10 -26.31 -16.23 18.64
CA TRP A 10 -26.39 -14.82 18.98
C TRP A 10 -27.39 -14.14 18.05
N ALA A 11 -28.43 -13.57 18.67
CA ALA A 11 -29.44 -12.77 18.01
C ALA A 11 -28.88 -11.39 17.66
N GLY A 12 -29.00 -11.01 16.39
CA GLY A 12 -28.58 -9.71 15.86
C GLY A 12 -28.16 -9.85 14.40
N ASN A 13 -29.04 -9.48 13.48
CA ASN A 13 -28.78 -9.50 12.04
C ASN A 13 -27.80 -8.38 11.64
N LEU A 14 -26.54 -8.53 12.04
CA LEU A 14 -25.41 -7.87 11.41
C LEU A 14 -24.43 -9.01 11.10
N THR A 15 -24.44 -9.48 9.85
CA THR A 15 -23.37 -10.35 9.34
C THR A 15 -22.08 -9.56 9.35
N ILE A 16 -21.36 -9.59 10.49
CA ILE A 16 -19.97 -9.18 10.56
C ILE A 16 -19.21 -10.29 9.83
N GLU A 17 -18.95 -10.09 8.54
CA GLU A 17 -18.04 -10.96 7.79
C GLU A 17 -16.66 -10.86 8.44
N VAL A 18 -16.31 -11.89 9.21
CA VAL A 18 -14.95 -12.03 9.74
C VAL A 18 -14.04 -12.27 8.55
N PRO A 19 -13.00 -11.43 8.34
CA PRO A 19 -12.06 -11.62 7.26
C PRO A 19 -11.43 -13.01 7.34
N ALA A 20 -11.42 -13.75 6.23
CA ALA A 20 -10.92 -15.13 6.19
C ALA A 20 -9.39 -15.20 6.35
N SER A 21 -8.68 -14.08 6.15
CA SER A 21 -7.23 -13.99 6.23
C SER A 21 -6.72 -12.60 6.62
N VAL A 22 -5.44 -12.53 7.01
CA VAL A 22 -4.73 -11.24 7.20
C VAL A 22 -4.69 -10.43 5.91
N GLN A 23 -4.65 -11.08 4.74
CA GLN A 23 -4.70 -10.42 3.44
C GLN A 23 -6.01 -9.68 3.24
N ASP A 24 -7.15 -10.28 3.63
CA ASP A 24 -8.47 -9.65 3.55
C ASP A 24 -8.57 -8.42 4.47
N ILE A 25 -7.96 -8.51 5.67
CA ILE A 25 -7.86 -7.36 6.59
C ILE A 25 -7.06 -6.23 5.95
N ILE A 26 -5.89 -6.53 5.38
CA ILE A 26 -5.04 -5.53 4.72
C ILE A 26 -5.76 -4.93 3.51
N ARG A 27 -6.41 -5.76 2.69
CA ARG A 27 -7.18 -5.30 1.52
C ARG A 27 -8.28 -4.36 1.94
N ALA A 28 -9.09 -4.73 2.94
CA ALA A 28 -10.15 -3.88 3.45
C ALA A 28 -9.63 -2.53 4.00
N ARG A 29 -8.43 -2.51 4.61
CA ARG A 29 -7.77 -1.27 5.03
C ARG A 29 -7.36 -0.40 3.85
N ILE A 30 -6.77 -1.00 2.81
CA ILE A 30 -6.39 -0.29 1.58
C ILE A 30 -7.64 0.23 0.85
N ASP A 31 -8.71 -0.55 0.77
CA ASP A 31 -9.94 -0.17 0.08
C ASP A 31 -10.63 1.04 0.71
N ARG A 32 -10.46 1.23 2.03
CA ARG A 32 -10.98 2.38 2.79
C ARG A 32 -10.13 3.65 2.66
N LEU A 33 -8.95 3.59 2.04
CA LEU A 33 -8.14 4.77 1.77
C LEU A 33 -8.85 5.68 0.77
N GLU A 34 -8.73 6.99 0.98
CA GLU A 34 -9.08 7.97 -0.03
C GLU A 34 -8.27 7.72 -1.31
N GLU A 35 -8.87 8.02 -2.45
CA GLU A 35 -8.33 7.68 -3.76
C GLU A 35 -6.89 8.19 -4.00
N PRO A 36 -6.48 9.41 -3.59
CA PRO A 36 -5.10 9.86 -3.70
C PRO A 36 -4.12 8.98 -2.89
N VAL A 37 -4.45 8.73 -1.62
CA VAL A 37 -3.66 7.89 -0.71
C VAL A 37 -3.55 6.46 -1.22
N LYS A 38 -4.65 5.91 -1.75
CA LYS A 38 -4.71 4.58 -2.37
C LYS A 38 -3.78 4.49 -3.59
N ARG A 39 -3.81 5.49 -4.47
CA ARG A 39 -2.90 5.55 -5.63
C ARG A 39 -1.44 5.66 -5.19
N THR A 40 -1.16 6.47 -4.19
CA THR A 40 0.21 6.62 -3.64
C THR A 40 0.75 5.30 -3.11
N VAL A 41 -0.02 4.53 -2.32
CA VAL A 41 0.44 3.23 -1.80
C VAL A 41 0.57 2.17 -2.91
N GLN A 42 -0.31 2.21 -3.92
CA GLN A 42 -0.22 1.32 -5.08
C GLN A 42 1.03 1.60 -5.93
N ASN A 43 1.33 2.87 -6.21
CA ASN A 43 2.54 3.28 -6.93
C ASN A 43 3.79 2.84 -6.18
N ALA A 44 3.84 3.10 -4.86
CA ALA A 44 4.92 2.64 -3.99
C ALA A 44 5.10 1.11 -4.03
N ALA A 45 4.00 0.35 -4.05
CA ALA A 45 4.05 -1.11 -4.09
C ALA A 45 4.64 -1.66 -5.39
N VAL A 46 4.51 -0.94 -6.52
CA VAL A 46 5.13 -1.29 -7.80
C VAL A 46 6.62 -0.94 -7.82
N ILE A 47 7.03 0.14 -7.15
CA ILE A 47 8.47 0.48 -7.00
C ILE A 47 9.18 -0.63 -6.21
N GLY A 48 8.61 -1.03 -5.06
CA GLY A 48 9.15 -2.12 -4.25
C GLY A 48 8.87 -1.96 -2.77
N ARG A 49 9.41 -2.89 -1.97
CA ARG A 49 9.26 -2.87 -0.50
C ARG A 49 9.87 -1.61 0.12
N GLU A 50 10.92 -1.11 -0.50
CA GLU A 50 11.59 0.14 -0.17
C GLU A 50 11.56 1.06 -1.38
N PHE A 51 11.28 2.33 -1.17
CA PHE A 51 11.10 3.28 -2.26
C PHE A 51 11.54 4.69 -1.85
N GLY A 52 12.16 5.39 -2.79
CA GLY A 52 12.60 6.78 -2.62
C GLY A 52 11.46 7.78 -2.83
N PHE A 53 11.44 8.85 -2.04
CA PHE A 53 10.48 9.95 -2.18
C PHE A 53 10.53 10.58 -3.58
N GLN A 54 11.74 10.80 -4.11
CA GLN A 54 11.93 11.46 -5.41
C GLN A 54 11.34 10.62 -6.55
N LEU A 55 11.62 9.32 -6.58
CA LEU A 55 11.08 8.41 -7.59
C LEU A 55 9.55 8.33 -7.51
N LEU A 56 8.98 8.16 -6.30
CA LEU A 56 7.53 8.14 -6.11
C LEU A 56 6.88 9.46 -6.52
N SER A 57 7.50 10.60 -6.20
CA SER A 57 6.98 11.92 -6.56
C SER A 57 7.03 12.16 -8.07
N ARG A 58 8.05 11.64 -8.76
CA ARG A 58 8.21 11.76 -10.23
C ARG A 58 7.14 11.00 -10.99
N ILE A 59 6.78 9.80 -10.54
CA ILE A 59 5.76 8.97 -11.19
C ILE A 59 4.34 9.30 -10.76
N SER A 60 4.18 10.08 -9.69
CA SER A 60 2.88 10.53 -9.22
C SER A 60 2.39 11.66 -10.11
N GLU A 61 1.28 11.43 -10.82
CA GLU A 61 0.64 12.40 -11.72
C GLU A 61 0.07 13.66 -10.99
N MET A 62 0.17 13.72 -9.65
CA MET A 62 -0.35 14.76 -8.76
C MET A 62 0.76 15.24 -7.80
N THR A 63 1.66 16.09 -8.28
CA THR A 63 2.91 16.48 -7.59
C THR A 63 2.74 17.25 -6.27
N GLY A 64 1.57 17.78 -5.95
CA GLY A 64 1.35 18.60 -4.75
C GLY A 64 0.96 17.84 -3.47
N GLU A 65 0.60 16.54 -3.56
CA GLU A 65 -0.10 15.84 -2.46
C GLU A 65 0.61 14.61 -1.93
N VAL A 66 1.66 14.12 -2.61
CA VAL A 66 2.36 12.87 -2.27
C VAL A 66 2.89 12.87 -0.82
N GLN A 67 3.41 14.01 -0.33
CA GLN A 67 3.88 14.08 1.06
C GLN A 67 2.72 13.93 2.06
N ARG A 68 1.55 14.54 1.82
CA ARG A 68 0.36 14.39 2.67
C ARG A 68 -0.15 12.94 2.66
N ASP A 69 -0.12 12.30 1.50
CA ASP A 69 -0.50 10.90 1.37
C ASP A 69 0.46 9.99 2.13
N LEU A 70 1.77 10.22 2.01
CA LEU A 70 2.79 9.48 2.76
C LEU A 70 2.65 9.69 4.27
N ASP A 71 2.34 10.91 4.71
CA ASP A 71 2.03 11.19 6.11
C ASP A 71 0.81 10.40 6.58
N THR A 72 -0.24 10.33 5.76
CA THR A 72 -1.43 9.51 6.05
C THR A 72 -1.08 8.02 6.13
N LEU A 73 -0.29 7.50 5.19
CA LEU A 73 0.16 6.10 5.19
C LEU A 73 1.04 5.76 6.41
N LYS A 74 1.85 6.71 6.88
CA LYS A 74 2.61 6.58 8.14
C LYS A 74 1.70 6.55 9.36
N HIS A 75 0.72 7.43 9.45
CA HIS A 75 -0.26 7.45 10.56
C HIS A 75 -1.08 6.16 10.61
N LEU A 76 -1.38 5.57 9.45
CA LEU A 76 -2.02 4.27 9.34
C LEU A 76 -1.05 3.09 9.55
N GLU A 77 0.21 3.34 9.86
CA GLU A 77 1.25 2.33 10.04
C GLU A 77 1.42 1.36 8.85
N LEU A 78 1.14 1.81 7.63
CA LEU A 78 1.35 1.00 6.42
C LEU A 78 2.81 1.08 5.95
N ILE A 79 3.45 2.23 6.20
CA ILE A 79 4.85 2.51 5.86
C ILE A 79 5.57 3.22 7.01
N HIS A 80 6.90 3.23 6.96
CA HIS A 80 7.77 4.01 7.83
C HIS A 80 8.84 4.73 7.01
N GLU A 81 9.39 5.82 7.54
CA GLU A 81 10.63 6.41 7.03
C GLU A 81 11.80 5.48 7.37
N LYS A 82 12.66 5.22 6.38
CA LYS A 82 13.81 4.34 6.55
C LYS A 82 15.12 5.12 6.61
N THR A 83 15.31 6.09 5.73
CA THR A 83 16.58 6.78 5.56
C THR A 83 16.34 8.19 5.05
N PHE A 84 17.15 9.15 5.49
CA PHE A 84 17.09 10.56 5.07
C PHE A 84 18.30 10.96 4.22
N PHE A 85 19.38 10.17 4.22
CA PHE A 85 20.63 10.46 3.51
C PHE A 85 21.10 9.21 2.74
N PRO A 86 21.47 9.31 1.45
CA PRO A 86 21.56 10.54 0.64
C PRO A 86 20.20 11.10 0.19
N GLU A 87 19.13 10.30 0.28
CA GLU A 87 17.76 10.68 -0.11
C GLU A 87 16.73 10.15 0.90
N LEU A 88 15.59 10.83 1.01
CA LEU A 88 14.44 10.38 1.81
C LEU A 88 13.83 9.12 1.20
N ALA A 89 13.83 8.04 1.96
CA ALA A 89 13.28 6.74 1.58
C ALA A 89 12.30 6.22 2.62
N TYR A 90 11.33 5.46 2.13
CA TYR A 90 10.28 4.81 2.91
C TYR A 90 10.33 3.30 2.73
N ILE A 91 9.76 2.58 3.68
CA ILE A 91 9.64 1.12 3.66
C ILE A 91 8.24 0.70 4.10
N PHE A 92 7.68 -0.32 3.46
CA PHE A 92 6.45 -0.96 3.95
C PHE A 92 6.70 -1.66 5.30
N LYS A 93 5.82 -1.40 6.28
CA LYS A 93 5.92 -2.02 7.62
C LYS A 93 5.94 -3.55 7.55
N HIS A 94 5.16 -4.11 6.62
CA HIS A 94 5.11 -5.54 6.34
C HIS A 94 5.18 -5.80 4.83
N ALA A 95 5.95 -6.81 4.41
CA ALA A 95 6.02 -7.22 3.00
C ALA A 95 4.63 -7.58 2.44
N LEU A 96 3.79 -8.23 3.24
CA LEU A 96 2.42 -8.57 2.85
C LEU A 96 1.56 -7.33 2.52
N THR A 97 1.83 -6.17 3.13
CA THR A 97 1.14 -4.92 2.79
C THR A 97 1.46 -4.48 1.37
N GLN A 98 2.74 -4.57 0.98
CA GLN A 98 3.18 -4.29 -0.38
C GLN A 98 2.51 -5.26 -1.37
N ASP A 99 2.54 -6.56 -1.07
CA ASP A 99 1.96 -7.59 -1.94
C ASP A 99 0.46 -7.36 -2.17
N VAL A 100 -0.29 -7.09 -1.10
CA VAL A 100 -1.73 -6.82 -1.21
C VAL A 100 -1.97 -5.53 -2.00
N ALA A 101 -1.25 -4.45 -1.72
CA ALA A 101 -1.35 -3.20 -2.48
C ALA A 101 -1.06 -3.41 -3.97
N TYR A 102 0.01 -4.14 -4.30
CA TYR A 102 0.37 -4.50 -5.68
C TYR A 102 -0.72 -5.34 -6.38
N GLN A 103 -1.33 -6.27 -5.65
CA GLN A 103 -2.40 -7.14 -6.16
C GLN A 103 -3.73 -6.41 -6.39
N THR A 104 -3.97 -5.24 -5.76
CA THR A 104 -5.15 -4.43 -6.06
C THR A 104 -5.13 -3.78 -7.45
N LEU A 105 -3.95 -3.70 -8.08
CA LEU A 105 -3.80 -3.11 -9.41
C LEU A 105 -4.22 -4.10 -10.51
N LEU A 106 -4.95 -3.58 -11.50
CA LEU A 106 -5.23 -4.31 -12.73
C LEU A 106 -3.94 -4.56 -13.53
N SER A 107 -3.88 -5.68 -14.25
CA SER A 107 -2.69 -6.09 -15.00
C SER A 107 -2.20 -5.06 -16.04
N HIS A 108 -3.10 -4.27 -16.64
CA HIS A 108 -2.70 -3.21 -17.56
C HIS A 108 -2.04 -2.04 -16.82
N ARG A 109 -2.60 -1.62 -15.67
CA ARG A 109 -2.05 -0.53 -14.87
C ARG A 109 -0.68 -0.86 -14.29
N ARG A 110 -0.46 -2.11 -13.89
CA ARG A 110 0.89 -2.58 -13.47
C ARG A 110 1.93 -2.40 -14.57
N ARG A 111 1.58 -2.74 -15.82
CA ARG A 111 2.49 -2.57 -16.98
C ARG A 111 2.80 -1.10 -17.24
N GLU A 112 1.79 -0.24 -17.23
CA GLU A 112 2.01 1.22 -17.36
C GLU A 112 2.92 1.77 -16.25
N LEU A 113 2.66 1.41 -15.00
CA LEU A 113 3.46 1.86 -13.87
C LEU A 113 4.91 1.36 -13.98
N HIS A 114 5.14 0.09 -14.34
CA HIS A 114 6.49 -0.41 -14.56
C HIS A 114 7.23 0.36 -15.66
N THR A 115 6.57 0.66 -16.79
CA THR A 115 7.18 1.48 -17.86
C THR A 115 7.50 2.89 -17.37
N ASN A 116 6.56 3.53 -16.67
CA ASN A 116 6.74 4.89 -16.14
C ASN A 116 7.86 4.95 -15.09
N ILE A 117 7.95 3.95 -14.22
CA ILE A 117 9.00 3.81 -13.21
C ILE A 117 10.37 3.63 -13.89
N GLY A 118 10.47 2.75 -14.90
CA GLY A 118 11.71 2.55 -15.65
C GLY A 118 12.22 3.85 -16.25
N ARG A 119 11.36 4.58 -16.96
CA ARG A 119 11.70 5.90 -17.51
C ARG A 119 12.09 6.91 -16.43
N ALA A 120 11.37 6.94 -15.30
CA ALA A 120 11.70 7.85 -14.22
C ALA A 120 13.06 7.52 -13.56
N ILE A 121 13.43 6.25 -13.46
CA ILE A 121 14.76 5.82 -12.98
C ILE A 121 15.84 6.29 -13.95
N GLU A 122 15.65 6.08 -15.26
CA GLU A 122 16.59 6.56 -16.29
C GLU A 122 16.77 8.08 -16.21
N GLU A 123 15.68 8.84 -16.07
CA GLU A 123 15.72 10.31 -15.98
C GLU A 123 16.37 10.82 -14.68
N LEU A 124 16.11 10.19 -13.53
CA LEU A 124 16.61 10.64 -12.22
C LEU A 124 18.06 10.25 -11.97
N TYR A 125 18.52 9.17 -12.60
CA TYR A 125 19.81 8.56 -12.29
C TYR A 125 20.70 8.37 -13.52
N ALA A 126 20.41 9.07 -14.64
CA ALA A 126 21.21 9.03 -15.88
C ALA A 126 22.71 9.29 -15.68
N ASP A 127 23.06 10.13 -14.70
CA ASP A 127 24.41 10.63 -14.47
C ASP A 127 25.11 10.03 -13.23
N ARG A 128 24.57 8.94 -12.67
CA ARG A 128 25.17 8.20 -11.54
C ARG A 128 25.85 6.93 -12.00
#